data_AF-A0AAD3DAL0-F1
#
_entry.id   AF-A0AAD3DAL0-F1
#
_cell.length_a   1.000
_cell.length_b   1.000
_cell.length_c   1.000
_cell.angle_alpha   90.00
_cell.angle_beta   90.00
_cell.angle_gamma   90.00
#
_symmetry.space_group_name_H-M   'P 1'
#
loop_
_entity.id
_entity.type
_entity.pdbx_description
1 polymer ?
#
loop_
_entity_poly.entity_id
_entity_poly.type
_entity_poly.pdbx_seq_one_letter_code
_entity_poly.pdbx_strand_id
1 'polypeptide(L)'
;MSSFNAFHQSFEGLCGTRNNETSDATPRSVAEKDTLHMYRLALQNRKKWSKSMQNQEASNYGEMEAIAQRRNAKRYRSVFTMPVILVIAFFCILNANGESMVKAFSTQASLRSYLFKISSVCTHRQPMTYLQLAEDGEGEEDIEKSDATDEEIIQNNQEEPIMLEDLNWRVNKMRLEEENKRRFLKSGPRHLPYEECRKWVIAFNRWENEQEWRQWIEDGEKRNSYIPSYPDEYYGKRGEWISWDHFLGKENELSRNEDDAFQ
;
A
#
# COMPACT_ATOMS: atom_id res chain seq x y z
N MET A 1 8.05 16.76 -3.77
CA MET A 1 6.80 16.98 -4.54
C MET A 1 6.09 18.26 -4.05
N SER A 2 6.78 19.40 -4.04
CA SER A 2 6.24 20.68 -3.52
C SER A 2 6.24 21.80 -4.55
N SER A 3 6.24 21.48 -5.85
CA SER A 3 6.42 22.50 -6.90
C SER A 3 5.25 22.61 -7.88
N PHE A 4 4.12 21.93 -7.64
CA PHE A 4 2.99 21.92 -8.58
C PHE A 4 1.73 22.68 -8.13
N ASN A 5 1.71 23.26 -6.92
CA ASN A 5 0.53 23.95 -6.39
C ASN A 5 0.51 25.48 -6.57
N ALA A 6 1.43 26.05 -7.36
CA ALA A 6 1.51 27.51 -7.52
C ALA A 6 0.67 28.10 -8.67
N PHE A 7 -0.11 27.31 -9.42
CA PHE A 7 -0.75 27.79 -10.66
C PHE A 7 -2.26 28.00 -10.63
N HIS A 8 -2.93 27.85 -9.48
CA HIS A 8 -4.41 27.93 -9.42
C HIS A 8 -4.99 29.14 -8.66
N GLN A 9 -4.17 30.12 -8.27
CA GLN A 9 -4.58 31.20 -7.35
C GLN A 9 -4.55 32.62 -7.96
N SER A 10 -4.93 32.80 -9.23
CA SER A 10 -4.95 34.14 -9.86
C SER A 10 -6.07 34.39 -10.88
N PHE A 11 -7.25 33.76 -10.75
CA PHE A 11 -8.34 34.00 -11.71
C PHE A 11 -9.71 34.34 -11.11
N GLU A 12 -9.78 34.74 -9.85
CA GLU A 12 -11.02 35.26 -9.25
C GLU A 12 -10.84 36.72 -8.86
N GLY A 13 -11.24 37.61 -9.77
CA GLY A 13 -11.30 39.03 -9.48
C GLY A 13 -11.21 39.83 -10.76
N LEU A 14 -12.28 39.84 -11.57
CA LEU A 14 -12.59 40.90 -12.54
C LEU A 14 -13.98 40.63 -13.18
N CYS A 15 -15.04 40.62 -12.36
CA CYS A 15 -16.40 40.84 -12.85
C CYS A 15 -16.69 42.34 -12.81
N GLY A 16 -16.01 43.08 -13.70
CA GLY A 16 -16.30 44.48 -13.96
C GLY A 16 -17.39 44.59 -15.02
N THR A 17 -18.54 45.12 -14.64
CA THR A 17 -19.61 45.55 -15.54
C THR A 17 -19.06 46.58 -16.52
N ARG A 18 -19.03 46.24 -17.83
CA ARG A 18 -18.64 47.17 -18.89
C ARG A 18 -19.79 47.37 -19.84
N ASN A 19 -20.30 48.61 -19.81
CA ASN A 19 -21.34 49.12 -20.67
C ASN A 19 -20.86 49.23 -22.14
N ASN A 20 -21.88 49.25 -23.00
CA ASN A 20 -21.92 49.41 -24.45
C ASN A 20 -20.96 50.44 -25.07
N GLU A 21 -20.83 50.29 -26.40
CA GLU A 21 -20.24 51.21 -27.41
C GLU A 21 -18.72 51.07 -27.52
N THR A 22 -18.12 50.71 -28.67
CA THR A 22 -18.29 51.23 -30.03
C THR A 22 -17.62 50.25 -31.01
N SER A 23 -18.20 50.13 -32.21
CA SER A 23 -17.70 49.31 -33.32
C SER A 23 -16.46 49.93 -33.97
N ASP A 24 -15.28 49.37 -33.71
CA ASP A 24 -14.09 49.56 -34.54
C ASP A 24 -13.40 48.21 -34.80
N ALA A 25 -13.61 47.69 -36.01
CA ALA A 25 -13.07 46.44 -36.50
C ALA A 25 -11.56 46.58 -36.78
N THR A 26 -10.75 46.42 -35.74
CA THR A 26 -9.30 46.22 -35.87
C THR A 26 -8.97 44.75 -36.15
N PRO A 27 -7.94 44.45 -36.96
CA PRO A 27 -7.62 43.08 -37.39
C PRO A 27 -6.94 42.28 -36.28
N ARG A 28 -7.71 41.83 -35.28
CA ARG A 28 -7.27 40.94 -34.19
C ARG A 28 -7.05 39.48 -34.63
N SER A 29 -7.29 39.14 -35.90
CA SER A 29 -7.42 37.74 -36.33
C SER A 29 -6.12 36.96 -36.53
N VAL A 30 -4.94 37.59 -36.48
CA VAL A 30 -3.66 36.89 -36.74
C VAL A 30 -3.03 36.39 -35.43
N ALA A 31 -2.93 37.24 -34.41
CA ALA A 31 -2.36 36.85 -33.11
C ALA A 31 -3.20 35.77 -32.39
N GLU A 32 -4.52 35.74 -32.61
CA GLU A 32 -5.41 34.72 -32.02
C GLU A 32 -5.27 33.34 -32.69
N LYS A 33 -4.84 33.29 -33.95
CA LYS A 33 -4.59 32.01 -34.64
C LYS A 33 -3.29 31.34 -34.16
N ASP A 34 -2.27 32.13 -33.85
CA ASP A 34 -0.98 31.61 -33.38
C ASP A 34 -1.08 31.07 -31.95
N THR A 35 -1.85 31.71 -31.07
CA THR A 35 -2.09 31.21 -29.71
C THR A 35 -2.92 29.92 -29.72
N LEU A 36 -3.94 29.81 -30.58
CA LEU A 36 -4.71 28.58 -30.77
C LEU A 36 -3.85 27.43 -31.33
N HIS A 37 -2.92 27.73 -32.24
CA HIS A 37 -2.00 26.72 -32.78
C HIS A 37 -1.06 26.18 -31.69
N MET A 38 -0.47 27.07 -30.88
CA MET A 38 0.39 26.68 -29.75
C MET A 38 -0.35 25.83 -28.72
N TYR A 39 -1.59 26.17 -28.39
CA TYR A 39 -2.40 25.38 -27.45
C TYR A 39 -2.69 23.97 -27.97
N ARG A 40 -3.01 23.82 -29.27
CA ARG A 40 -3.19 22.49 -29.90
C ARG A 40 -1.91 21.66 -29.87
N LEU A 41 -0.75 22.26 -30.15
CA LEU A 41 0.53 21.56 -30.12
C LEU A 41 0.87 21.08 -28.70
N ALA A 42 0.63 21.92 -27.69
CA ALA A 42 0.82 21.57 -26.29
C ALA A 42 -0.07 20.38 -25.85
N LEU A 43 -1.34 20.37 -26.27
CA LEU A 43 -2.25 19.25 -26.01
C LEU A 43 -1.80 17.96 -26.69
N GLN A 44 -1.30 18.03 -27.93
CA GLN A 44 -0.77 16.86 -28.63
C GLN A 44 0.48 16.30 -27.93
N ASN A 45 1.39 17.16 -27.49
CA ASN A 45 2.58 16.76 -26.74
C ASN A 45 2.22 16.12 -25.39
N ARG A 46 1.23 16.66 -24.68
CA ARG A 46 0.72 16.06 -23.43
C ARG A 46 0.17 14.64 -23.66
N LYS A 47 -0.58 14.43 -24.74
CA LYS A 47 -1.10 13.09 -25.09
C LYS A 47 0.02 12.11 -25.44
N LYS A 48 1.04 12.55 -26.19
CA LYS A 48 2.22 11.72 -26.49
C LYS A 48 2.99 11.34 -25.22
N TRP A 49 3.21 12.30 -24.32
CA TRP A 49 3.90 12.06 -23.05
C TRP A 49 3.15 11.09 -22.14
N SER A 50 1.82 11.24 -22.04
CA SER A 50 0.97 10.33 -21.27
C SER A 50 1.04 8.89 -21.78
N LYS A 51 1.01 8.68 -23.11
CA LYS A 51 1.18 7.34 -23.69
C LYS A 51 2.57 6.76 -23.45
N SER A 52 3.62 7.58 -23.53
CA SER A 52 4.98 7.14 -23.26
C SER A 52 5.16 6.70 -21.80
N MET A 53 4.56 7.44 -20.85
CA MET A 53 4.57 7.07 -19.43
C MET A 53 3.86 5.73 -19.18
N GLN A 54 2.65 5.55 -19.74
CA GLN A 54 1.89 4.31 -19.57
C GLN A 54 2.63 3.09 -20.12
N ASN A 55 3.33 3.22 -21.25
CA ASN A 55 4.14 2.14 -21.81
C ASN A 55 5.34 1.79 -20.92
N GLN A 56 5.99 2.79 -20.32
CA GLN A 56 7.13 2.58 -19.42
C GLN A 56 6.69 1.94 -18.10
N GLU A 57 5.52 2.34 -17.56
CA GLU A 57 4.93 1.70 -16.39
C GLU A 57 4.56 0.24 -16.68
N ALA A 58 3.91 -0.05 -17.81
CA ALA A 58 3.55 -1.41 -18.21
C ALA A 58 4.78 -2.33 -18.33
N SER A 59 5.89 -1.82 -18.88
CA SER A 59 7.16 -2.55 -18.96
C SER A 59 7.73 -2.86 -17.57
N ASN A 60 7.74 -1.87 -16.68
CA ASN A 60 8.26 -2.03 -15.32
C ASN A 60 7.42 -3.01 -14.48
N TYR A 61 6.09 -3.01 -14.63
CA TYR A 61 5.22 -3.96 -13.95
C TYR A 61 5.46 -5.40 -14.42
N GLY A 62 5.62 -5.62 -15.73
CA GLY A 62 5.93 -6.96 -16.27
C GLY A 62 7.26 -7.51 -15.75
N GLU A 63 8.29 -6.67 -15.62
CA GLU A 63 9.60 -7.08 -15.10
C GLU A 63 9.55 -7.37 -13.58
N MET A 64 8.84 -6.54 -12.80
CA MET A 64 8.59 -6.78 -11.37
C MET A 64 7.82 -8.08 -11.14
N GLU A 65 6.80 -8.38 -11.95
CA GLU A 65 6.03 -9.61 -11.84
C GLU A 65 6.89 -10.84 -12.20
N ALA A 66 7.73 -10.76 -13.24
CA ALA A 66 8.67 -11.82 -13.60
C ALA A 66 9.70 -12.08 -12.47
N ILE A 67 10.19 -11.03 -11.80
CA ILE A 67 11.09 -11.16 -10.63
C ILE A 67 10.36 -11.80 -9.45
N ALA A 68 9.10 -11.41 -9.19
CA ALA A 68 8.29 -11.98 -8.12
C ALA A 68 8.00 -13.47 -8.37
N GLN A 69 7.65 -13.86 -9.61
CA GLN A 69 7.45 -15.24 -10.01
C GLN A 69 8.74 -16.08 -9.86
N ARG A 70 9.90 -15.55 -10.26
CA ARG A 70 11.21 -16.21 -10.06
C ARG A 70 11.55 -16.42 -8.58
N ARG A 71 11.18 -15.49 -7.69
CA ARG A 71 11.37 -15.62 -6.24
C ARG A 71 10.40 -16.64 -5.62
N ASN A 72 9.14 -16.65 -6.05
CA ASN A 72 8.16 -17.63 -5.57
C ASN A 72 8.50 -19.06 -6.01
N ALA A 73 8.94 -19.28 -7.26
CA ALA A 73 9.37 -20.60 -7.73
C ALA A 73 10.52 -21.20 -6.89
N LYS A 74 11.40 -20.35 -6.34
CA LYS A 74 12.48 -20.79 -5.44
C LYS A 74 12.00 -21.13 -4.03
N ARG A 75 10.97 -20.46 -3.51
CA ARG A 75 10.41 -20.74 -2.16
C ARG A 75 9.59 -22.03 -2.10
N TYR A 76 8.80 -22.33 -3.13
CA TYR A 76 7.97 -23.55 -3.12
C TYR A 76 8.78 -24.85 -3.24
N ARG A 77 10.00 -24.79 -3.77
CA ARG A 77 10.89 -25.97 -3.85
C ARG A 77 11.46 -26.41 -2.50
N SER A 78 11.51 -25.53 -1.50
CA SER A 78 12.18 -25.79 -0.22
C SER A 78 11.25 -26.11 0.95
N VAL A 79 9.99 -25.67 0.94
CA VAL A 79 9.13 -25.75 2.13
C VAL A 79 8.03 -26.82 2.01
N PHE A 80 7.62 -27.17 0.79
CA PHE A 80 6.48 -28.08 0.58
C PHE A 80 6.84 -29.53 0.22
N THR A 81 8.09 -29.82 -0.15
CA THR A 81 8.49 -31.18 -0.56
C THR A 81 8.81 -32.09 0.63
N MET A 82 9.36 -31.55 1.73
CA MET A 82 9.77 -32.35 2.88
C MET A 82 8.61 -32.98 3.69
N PRO A 83 7.52 -32.27 4.05
CA PRO A 83 6.47 -32.88 4.87
C PRO A 83 5.64 -33.92 4.10
N VAL A 84 5.43 -33.73 2.79
CA VAL A 84 4.65 -34.69 1.98
C VAL A 84 5.42 -36.00 1.81
N ILE A 85 6.74 -35.94 1.59
CA ILE A 85 7.58 -37.14 1.49
C ILE A 85 7.61 -37.90 2.83
N LEU A 86 7.68 -37.19 3.96
CA LEU A 86 7.65 -37.83 5.28
C LEU A 86 6.31 -38.50 5.60
N VAL A 87 5.18 -37.90 5.21
CA VAL A 87 3.86 -38.52 5.37
C VAL A 87 3.72 -39.78 4.51
N ILE A 88 4.18 -39.74 3.26
CA ILE A 88 4.14 -40.91 2.36
C ILE A 88 5.07 -42.02 2.89
N ALA A 89 6.30 -41.68 3.28
CA ALA A 89 7.24 -42.66 3.85
C ALA A 89 6.69 -43.31 5.13
N PHE A 90 6.05 -42.53 6.00
CA PHE A 90 5.40 -43.04 7.20
C PHE A 90 4.25 -44.00 6.85
N PHE A 91 3.43 -43.67 5.85
CA PHE A 91 2.34 -44.54 5.40
C PHE A 91 2.85 -45.86 4.78
N CYS A 92 3.97 -45.81 4.05
CA CYS A 92 4.63 -47.01 3.51
C CYS A 92 5.19 -47.92 4.62
N ILE A 93 5.82 -47.35 5.65
CA ILE A 93 6.35 -48.11 6.79
C ILE A 93 5.21 -48.80 7.57
N LEU A 94 4.08 -48.11 7.77
CA LEU A 94 2.91 -48.69 8.45
C LEU A 94 2.29 -49.85 7.66
N ASN A 95 2.22 -49.75 6.33
CA ASN A 95 1.68 -50.82 5.50
C ASN A 95 2.59 -52.07 5.44
N ALA A 96 3.91 -51.93 5.59
CA ALA A 96 4.85 -53.05 5.53
C ALA A 96 4.75 -53.99 6.75
N ASN A 97 4.30 -53.50 7.90
CA ASN A 97 4.29 -54.26 9.15
C ASN A 97 3.02 -55.10 9.37
N GLY A 98 2.05 -55.07 8.45
CA GLY A 98 0.87 -55.96 8.49
C GLY A 98 -0.04 -55.78 9.72
N GLU A 99 0.11 -54.68 10.47
CA GLU A 99 -0.72 -54.42 11.64
C GLU A 99 -2.11 -53.94 11.22
N SER A 100 -3.15 -54.61 11.73
CA SER A 100 -4.56 -54.25 11.52
C SER A 100 -4.82 -52.78 11.87
N MET A 101 -5.24 -52.02 10.85
CA MET A 101 -5.51 -50.58 10.86
C MET A 101 -6.43 -50.12 12.01
N VAL A 102 -7.21 -51.04 12.60
CA VAL A 102 -8.19 -50.77 13.65
C VAL A 102 -7.54 -50.40 15.00
N LYS A 103 -6.31 -50.85 15.29
CA LYS A 103 -5.61 -50.46 16.53
C LYS A 103 -4.93 -49.08 16.44
N ALA A 104 -4.70 -48.56 15.23
CA ALA A 104 -3.99 -47.29 15.01
C ALA A 104 -4.88 -46.04 15.21
N PHE A 105 -6.21 -46.17 15.20
CA PHE A 105 -7.11 -45.03 15.40
C PHE A 105 -7.31 -44.64 16.88
N SER A 106 -7.01 -45.54 17.82
CA SER A 106 -7.07 -45.26 19.26
C SER A 106 -5.99 -44.27 19.73
N THR A 107 -4.91 -44.10 18.97
CA THR A 107 -3.79 -43.18 19.25
C THR A 107 -3.89 -41.82 18.56
N GLN A 108 -4.98 -41.51 17.85
CA GLN A 108 -5.17 -40.19 17.22
C GLN A 108 -5.22 -39.03 18.22
N ALA A 109 -5.65 -39.26 19.46
CA ALA A 109 -5.62 -38.25 20.52
C ALA A 109 -4.18 -37.83 20.88
N SER A 110 -3.24 -38.77 20.83
CA SER A 110 -1.82 -38.51 21.13
C SER A 110 -1.12 -37.76 19.99
N LEU A 111 -1.46 -38.08 18.73
CA LEU A 111 -0.92 -37.39 17.55
C LEU A 111 -1.36 -35.93 17.44
N ARG A 112 -2.61 -35.60 17.81
CA ARG A 112 -3.07 -34.20 17.87
C ARG A 112 -2.28 -33.39 18.91
N SER A 113 -1.98 -33.98 20.07
CA SER A 113 -1.13 -33.34 21.10
C SER A 113 0.31 -33.12 20.61
N TYR A 114 0.87 -34.07 19.88
CA TYR A 114 2.23 -33.95 19.32
C TYR A 114 2.32 -32.91 18.20
N LEU A 115 1.34 -32.87 17.29
CA LEU A 115 1.28 -31.86 16.22
C LEU A 115 1.05 -30.44 16.77
N PHE A 116 0.27 -30.28 17.84
CA PHE A 116 0.11 -29.00 18.52
C PHE A 116 1.42 -28.51 19.17
N LYS A 117 2.22 -29.42 19.75
CA LYS A 117 3.55 -29.10 20.30
C LYS A 117 4.55 -28.69 19.21
N ILE A 118 4.55 -29.34 18.05
CA ILE A 118 5.44 -28.96 16.94
C ILE A 118 5.04 -27.59 16.35
N SER A 119 3.74 -27.32 16.23
CA SER A 119 3.24 -26.01 15.78
C SER A 119 3.60 -24.86 16.74
N SER A 120 3.62 -25.14 18.05
CA SER A 120 3.98 -24.15 19.08
C SER A 120 5.46 -23.75 19.00
N VAL A 121 6.36 -24.67 18.69
CA VAL A 121 7.80 -24.41 18.61
C VAL A 121 8.18 -23.55 17.38
N CYS A 122 7.39 -23.58 16.29
CA CYS A 122 7.69 -22.80 15.08
C CYS A 122 7.19 -21.35 15.09
N THR A 123 6.45 -20.91 16.11
CA THR A 123 5.95 -19.52 16.20
C THR A 123 6.79 -18.61 17.10
N HIS A 124 7.80 -19.14 17.80
CA HIS A 124 8.77 -18.33 18.55
C HIS A 124 9.89 -17.79 17.66
N ARG A 125 9.53 -17.27 16.48
CA ARG A 125 10.42 -16.44 15.67
C ARG A 125 10.17 -15.00 16.08
N GLN A 126 10.92 -14.54 17.08
CA GLN A 126 10.85 -13.16 17.51
C GLN A 126 11.02 -12.24 16.30
N PRO A 127 10.16 -11.21 16.13
CA PRO A 127 10.43 -10.18 15.15
C PRO A 127 11.77 -9.55 15.53
N MET A 128 12.75 -9.64 14.64
CA MET A 128 14.02 -8.94 14.74
C MET A 128 13.72 -7.45 14.88
N THR A 129 13.69 -6.96 16.12
CA THR A 129 13.64 -5.54 16.45
C THR A 129 14.97 -4.94 16.02
N TYR A 130 14.95 -4.27 14.88
CA TYR A 130 16.11 -3.66 14.22
C TYR A 130 16.59 -2.37 14.92
N LEU A 131 16.45 -2.27 16.25
CA LEU A 131 16.47 -0.99 16.99
C LEU A 131 17.45 -0.95 18.17
N GLN A 132 18.58 -1.66 18.10
CA GLN A 132 19.59 -1.67 19.18
C GLN A 132 21.04 -1.68 18.67
N LEU A 133 21.32 -0.98 17.55
CA LEU A 133 22.70 -0.78 17.07
C LEU A 133 22.95 0.71 16.80
N ALA A 134 23.01 1.52 17.86
CA ALA A 134 23.70 2.81 17.86
C ALA A 134 23.65 3.43 19.28
N GLU A 135 24.20 2.74 20.27
CA GLU A 135 24.61 3.39 21.52
C GLU A 135 26.05 2.95 21.82
N ASP A 136 26.95 3.87 21.46
CA ASP A 136 28.06 4.33 22.29
C ASP A 136 29.26 3.39 22.46
N GLY A 137 30.03 3.26 21.38
CA GLY A 137 31.45 2.90 21.44
C GLY A 137 32.31 4.17 21.45
N GLU A 138 32.56 4.72 22.63
CA GLU A 138 33.63 5.69 22.87
C GLU A 138 34.98 4.95 22.79
N GLY A 139 35.50 4.81 21.58
CA GLY A 139 36.87 4.36 21.31
C GLY A 139 37.70 5.56 20.88
N GLU A 140 38.27 6.27 21.86
CA GLU A 140 39.26 7.32 21.66
C GLU A 140 40.59 6.63 21.32
N GLU A 141 40.80 6.29 20.05
CA GLU A 141 42.10 5.84 19.54
C GLU A 141 42.94 7.08 19.20
N ASP A 142 43.95 7.33 20.03
CA ASP A 142 45.03 8.27 19.80
C ASP A 142 45.80 7.87 18.53
N ILE A 143 45.40 8.42 17.39
CA ILE A 143 46.16 8.33 16.14
C ILE A 143 47.36 9.28 16.27
N GLU A 144 48.52 8.70 16.57
CA GLU A 144 49.82 9.36 16.49
C GLU A 144 50.00 10.02 15.11
N LYS A 145 50.13 11.35 15.11
CA LYS A 145 50.54 12.15 13.95
C LYS A 145 51.91 11.66 13.48
N SER A 146 51.93 10.96 12.35
CA SER A 146 53.14 10.79 11.57
C SER A 146 53.29 11.99 10.63
N ASP A 147 54.27 12.84 10.93
CA ASP A 147 54.71 13.95 10.08
C ASP A 147 55.48 13.37 8.87
N ALA A 148 54.74 12.84 7.89
CA ALA A 148 55.28 12.53 6.58
C ALA A 148 54.89 13.66 5.61
N THR A 149 55.91 14.31 5.03
CA THR A 149 55.78 15.42 4.08
C THR A 149 55.28 14.92 2.72
N ASP A 150 53.97 15.03 2.50
CA ASP A 150 53.23 14.63 1.29
C ASP A 150 53.18 15.73 0.20
N GLU A 151 54.32 16.31 -0.18
CA GLU A 151 54.30 17.44 -1.16
C GLU A 151 54.40 17.05 -2.65
N GLU A 152 54.60 15.79 -3.05
CA GLU A 152 54.88 15.50 -4.48
C GLU A 152 54.26 14.21 -5.07
N ILE A 153 52.99 13.88 -4.81
CA ILE A 153 52.31 12.75 -5.52
C ILE A 153 50.97 13.11 -6.21
N ILE A 154 50.38 14.30 -6.03
CA ILE A 154 49.01 14.56 -6.52
C ILE A 154 48.99 15.56 -7.69
N GLN A 155 49.58 15.17 -8.81
CA GLN A 155 49.36 15.83 -10.11
C GLN A 155 49.25 14.76 -11.20
N ASN A 156 48.05 14.17 -11.35
CA ASN A 156 47.50 13.61 -12.61
C ASN A 156 46.45 12.51 -12.37
N ASN A 157 45.37 12.82 -11.65
CA ASN A 157 44.13 12.05 -11.74
C ASN A 157 42.94 13.00 -11.60
N GLN A 158 42.70 13.81 -12.64
CA GLN A 158 41.50 14.65 -12.76
C GLN A 158 40.26 13.87 -13.25
N GLU A 159 40.34 12.53 -13.30
CA GLU A 159 39.18 11.66 -13.45
C GLU A 159 38.53 11.38 -12.08
N GLU A 160 38.21 12.43 -11.34
CA GLU A 160 37.23 12.35 -10.26
C GLU A 160 35.80 12.44 -10.87
N PRO A 161 34.73 12.12 -10.14
CA PRO A 161 34.44 10.93 -9.38
C PRO A 161 33.00 10.51 -9.76
N ILE A 162 32.74 10.21 -11.03
CA ILE A 162 31.38 9.94 -11.56
C ILE A 162 30.68 8.81 -10.77
N MET A 163 31.45 7.90 -10.18
CA MET A 163 30.96 6.81 -9.32
C MET A 163 30.44 7.28 -7.94
N LEU A 164 30.95 8.39 -7.38
CA LEU A 164 30.49 8.88 -6.07
C LEU A 164 29.11 9.56 -6.16
N GLU A 165 28.85 10.29 -7.25
CA GLU A 165 27.52 10.88 -7.49
C GLU A 165 26.45 9.80 -7.68
N ASP A 166 26.80 8.71 -8.40
CA ASP A 166 25.92 7.55 -8.58
C ASP A 166 25.57 6.87 -7.23
N LEU A 167 26.55 6.78 -6.33
CA LEU A 167 26.34 6.20 -5.01
C LEU A 167 25.46 7.11 -4.12
N ASN A 168 25.68 8.42 -4.17
CA ASN A 168 24.95 9.39 -3.36
C ASN A 168 23.45 9.41 -3.70
N TRP A 169 23.06 9.35 -4.98
CA TRP A 169 21.64 9.31 -5.33
C TRP A 169 20.97 8.00 -4.89
N ARG A 170 21.66 6.86 -4.97
CA ARG A 170 21.12 5.56 -4.50
C ARG A 170 20.86 5.59 -3.00
N VAL A 171 21.81 6.14 -2.23
CA VAL A 171 21.67 6.29 -0.77
C VAL A 171 20.52 7.25 -0.44
N ASN A 172 20.43 8.41 -1.11
CA ASN A 172 19.34 9.36 -0.89
C ASN A 172 17.98 8.79 -1.29
N LYS A 173 17.91 8.02 -2.37
CA LYS A 173 16.69 7.30 -2.76
C LYS A 173 16.26 6.31 -1.69
N MET A 174 17.18 5.48 -1.17
CA MET A 174 16.87 4.54 -0.09
C MET A 174 16.38 5.25 1.17
N ARG A 175 17.01 6.36 1.56
CA ARG A 175 16.56 7.20 2.70
C ARG A 175 15.15 7.73 2.48
N LEU A 176 14.85 8.27 1.30
CA LEU A 176 13.52 8.78 0.96
C LEU A 176 12.44 7.68 0.97
N GLU A 177 12.77 6.49 0.47
CA GLU A 177 11.86 5.34 0.50
C GLU A 177 11.59 4.87 1.94
N GLU A 178 12.62 4.84 2.78
CA GLU A 178 12.49 4.49 4.19
C GLU A 178 11.67 5.54 4.95
N GLU A 179 11.95 6.83 4.74
CA GLU A 179 11.18 7.93 5.31
C GLU A 179 9.70 7.87 4.89
N ASN A 180 9.41 7.61 3.61
CA ASN A 180 8.05 7.46 3.12
C ASN A 180 7.33 6.27 3.77
N LYS A 181 8.00 5.12 3.92
CA LYS A 181 7.46 3.96 4.64
C LYS A 181 7.19 4.29 6.11
N ARG A 182 8.13 4.95 6.78
CA ARG A 182 7.96 5.41 8.17
C ARG A 182 6.78 6.36 8.31
N ARG A 183 6.60 7.31 7.38
CA ARG A 183 5.44 8.23 7.36
C ARG A 183 4.13 7.49 7.15
N PHE A 184 4.09 6.51 6.25
CA PHE A 184 2.90 5.71 6.00
C PHE A 184 2.52 4.86 7.22
N LEU A 185 3.49 4.22 7.86
CA LEU A 185 3.27 3.44 9.08
C LEU A 185 2.92 4.31 10.30
N LYS A 186 3.46 5.53 10.36
CA LYS A 186 3.16 6.51 11.42
C LYS A 186 1.79 7.15 11.21
N SER A 187 1.33 7.30 9.96
CA SER A 187 -0.04 7.78 9.73
C SER A 187 -1.01 6.72 10.20
N GLY A 188 -1.85 7.07 11.18
CA GLY A 188 -2.91 6.19 11.64
C GLY A 188 -3.86 5.81 10.51
N PRO A 189 -4.70 4.76 10.71
CA PRO A 189 -5.71 4.36 9.74
C PRO A 189 -6.57 5.55 9.32
N ARG A 190 -6.77 5.72 8.01
CA ARG A 190 -7.69 6.72 7.46
C ARG A 190 -9.00 6.02 7.13
N HIS A 191 -10.03 6.28 7.91
CA HIS A 191 -11.36 5.74 7.64
C HIS A 191 -12.08 6.57 6.57
N LEU A 192 -12.99 5.93 5.83
CA LEU A 192 -13.86 6.59 4.85
C LEU A 192 -14.84 7.56 5.54
N PRO A 193 -15.31 8.60 4.82
CA PRO A 193 -16.47 9.39 5.26
C PRO A 193 -17.71 8.51 5.49
N TYR A 194 -18.61 8.93 6.39
CA TYR A 194 -19.79 8.16 6.78
C TYR A 194 -20.61 7.65 5.58
N GLU A 195 -20.93 8.54 4.64
CA GLU A 195 -21.75 8.20 3.47
C GLU A 195 -21.12 7.16 2.54
N GLU A 196 -19.80 7.23 2.35
CA GLU A 196 -19.08 6.27 1.51
C GLU A 196 -18.94 4.92 2.22
N CYS A 197 -18.69 4.93 3.53
CA CYS A 197 -18.67 3.72 4.34
C CYS A 197 -20.03 3.02 4.33
N ARG A 198 -21.12 3.77 4.53
CA ARG A 198 -22.49 3.26 4.46
C ARG A 198 -22.81 2.64 3.09
N LYS A 199 -22.53 3.35 1.99
CA LYS A 199 -22.72 2.82 0.64
C LYS A 199 -21.99 1.50 0.42
N TRP A 200 -20.77 1.40 0.95
CA TRP A 200 -20.00 0.15 0.91
C TRP A 200 -20.71 -0.96 1.68
N VAL A 201 -21.15 -0.70 2.91
CA VAL A 201 -21.83 -1.72 3.74
C VAL A 201 -23.12 -2.22 3.09
N ILE A 202 -23.93 -1.30 2.56
CA ILE A 202 -25.17 -1.60 1.83
C ILE A 202 -24.89 -2.42 0.57
N ALA A 203 -23.84 -2.09 -0.19
CA ALA A 203 -23.48 -2.83 -1.40
C ALA A 203 -23.09 -4.29 -1.12
N PHE A 204 -22.54 -4.58 0.06
CA PHE A 204 -22.21 -5.94 0.48
C PHE A 204 -23.41 -6.71 1.01
N ASN A 205 -24.39 -6.03 1.62
CA ASN A 205 -25.65 -6.57 2.11
C ASN A 205 -25.53 -7.91 2.85
N ARG A 206 -24.50 -8.04 3.70
CA ARG A 206 -24.15 -9.30 4.37
C ARG A 206 -24.64 -9.38 5.80
N TRP A 207 -24.85 -8.23 6.45
CA TRP A 207 -25.15 -8.15 7.87
C TRP A 207 -26.52 -7.52 8.04
N GLU A 208 -27.38 -8.22 8.78
CA GLU A 208 -28.68 -7.71 9.13
C GLU A 208 -28.60 -6.87 10.39
N ASN A 209 -27.80 -7.28 11.38
CA ASN A 209 -27.82 -6.68 12.71
C ASN A 209 -26.43 -6.24 13.18
N GLU A 210 -26.39 -5.37 14.18
CA GLU A 210 -25.15 -4.92 14.82
C GLU A 210 -24.32 -6.09 15.37
N GLN A 211 -24.97 -7.12 15.93
CA GLN A 211 -24.31 -8.28 16.50
C GLN A 211 -23.53 -9.06 15.44
N GLU A 212 -24.11 -9.24 14.25
CA GLU A 212 -23.45 -9.93 13.13
C GLU A 212 -22.25 -9.13 12.60
N TRP A 213 -22.38 -7.81 12.56
CA TRP A 213 -21.26 -6.92 12.24
C TRP A 213 -20.13 -7.09 13.25
N ARG A 214 -20.43 -7.05 14.55
CA ARG A 214 -19.42 -7.21 15.62
C ARG A 214 -18.77 -8.60 15.58
N GLN A 215 -19.55 -9.65 15.39
CA GLN A 215 -19.04 -11.01 15.23
C GLN A 215 -18.10 -11.12 14.02
N TRP A 216 -18.46 -10.53 12.90
CA TRP A 216 -17.60 -10.50 11.71
C TRP A 216 -16.26 -9.78 11.97
N ILE A 217 -16.26 -8.72 12.77
CA ILE A 217 -15.04 -8.03 13.19
C ILE A 217 -14.18 -8.93 14.12
N GLU A 218 -14.81 -9.66 15.03
CA GLU A 218 -14.14 -10.57 15.97
C GLU A 218 -13.53 -11.79 15.29
N ASP A 219 -14.21 -12.33 14.27
CA ASP A 219 -13.72 -13.45 13.46
C ASP A 219 -12.42 -13.12 12.69
N GLY A 220 -12.04 -11.84 12.64
CA GLY A 220 -10.78 -11.38 12.07
C GLY A 220 -10.70 -11.59 10.55
N GLU A 221 -11.86 -11.75 9.89
CA GLU A 221 -11.91 -11.86 8.43
C GLU A 221 -11.28 -10.61 7.81
N LYS A 222 -10.54 -10.80 6.70
CA LYS A 222 -9.64 -9.80 6.11
C LYS A 222 -10.33 -8.45 5.92
N ARG A 223 -10.12 -7.58 6.91
CA ARG A 223 -10.83 -6.31 7.00
C ARG A 223 -10.22 -5.26 6.08
N ASN A 224 -11.11 -4.53 5.41
CA ASN A 224 -10.70 -3.34 4.70
C ASN A 224 -10.25 -2.26 5.71
N SER A 225 -9.00 -1.80 5.59
CA SER A 225 -8.41 -0.81 6.51
C SER A 225 -9.16 0.53 6.54
N TYR A 226 -9.98 0.79 5.53
CA TYR A 226 -10.77 2.01 5.41
C TYR A 226 -12.06 2.01 6.24
N ILE A 227 -12.47 0.87 6.79
CA ILE A 227 -13.74 0.73 7.52
C ILE A 227 -13.44 0.67 9.03
N PRO A 228 -14.03 1.54 9.85
CA PRO A 228 -13.84 1.52 11.31
C PRO A 228 -14.50 0.27 11.93
N SER A 229 -13.97 -0.18 13.08
CA SER A 229 -14.45 -1.42 13.74
C SER A 229 -15.76 -1.15 14.45
N TYR A 230 -15.79 0.02 15.07
CA TYR A 230 -16.86 0.59 15.85
C TYR A 230 -17.31 1.86 15.12
N PRO A 231 -18.11 1.74 14.05
CA PRO A 231 -18.57 2.88 13.28
C PRO A 231 -19.44 3.82 14.13
N ASP A 232 -20.20 3.27 15.07
CA ASP A 232 -20.95 3.98 16.10
C ASP A 232 -20.07 4.93 16.91
N GLU A 233 -18.95 4.45 17.44
CA GLU A 233 -18.03 5.31 18.20
C GLU A 233 -17.26 6.29 17.31
N TYR A 234 -16.79 5.83 16.14
CA TYR A 234 -15.95 6.64 15.25
C TYR A 234 -16.74 7.80 14.64
N TYR A 235 -17.92 7.54 14.08
CA TYR A 235 -18.79 8.56 13.50
C TYR A 235 -19.61 9.28 14.57
N GLY A 236 -19.87 8.66 15.72
CA GLY A 236 -20.53 9.31 16.86
C GLY A 236 -19.70 10.46 17.41
N LYS A 237 -18.38 10.30 17.54
CA LYS A 237 -17.46 11.40 17.91
C LYS A 237 -17.46 12.56 16.92
N ARG A 238 -17.86 12.32 15.67
CA ARG A 238 -17.94 13.32 14.59
C ARG A 238 -19.33 13.94 14.46
N GLY A 239 -20.35 13.41 15.14
CA GLY A 239 -21.74 13.82 14.97
C GLY A 239 -22.35 13.42 13.62
N GLU A 240 -21.73 12.48 12.90
CA GLU A 240 -22.20 11.97 11.60
C GLU A 240 -23.04 10.68 11.76
N TRP A 241 -23.06 10.10 12.96
CA TRP A 241 -23.77 8.85 13.24
C TRP A 241 -25.26 9.07 13.46
N ILE A 242 -26.08 8.29 12.75
CA ILE A 242 -27.55 8.34 12.83
C ILE A 242 -28.07 7.15 13.66
N SER A 243 -28.01 5.95 13.10
CA SER A 243 -28.43 4.71 13.76
C SER A 243 -27.82 3.51 13.04
N TRP A 244 -27.86 2.35 13.69
CA TRP A 244 -27.47 1.08 13.05
C TRP A 244 -28.37 0.74 11.87
N ASP A 245 -29.69 0.95 11.98
CA ASP A 245 -30.63 0.67 10.90
C ASP A 245 -30.35 1.52 9.65
N HIS A 246 -30.01 2.80 9.83
CA HIS A 246 -29.61 3.65 8.72
C HIS A 246 -28.28 3.20 8.11
N PHE A 247 -27.29 2.86 8.94
CA PHE A 247 -25.96 2.42 8.51
C PHE A 247 -25.99 1.10 7.72
N LEU A 248 -26.83 0.15 8.14
CA LEU A 248 -27.02 -1.14 7.48
C LEU A 248 -28.02 -1.07 6.31
N GLY A 249 -28.72 0.04 6.13
CA GLY A 249 -29.62 0.27 5.00
C GLY A 249 -31.07 -0.20 5.18
N LYS A 250 -31.47 -0.54 6.41
CA LYS A 250 -32.82 -1.05 6.75
C LYS A 250 -33.93 0.00 6.67
N GLU A 251 -33.60 1.27 6.81
CA GLU A 251 -34.60 2.36 6.80
C GLU A 251 -35.39 2.46 5.49
N ASN A 252 -34.82 2.02 4.37
CA ASN A 252 -35.48 2.07 3.06
C ASN A 252 -36.62 1.05 2.87
N GLU A 253 -36.70 0.01 3.69
CA GLU A 253 -37.76 -0.99 3.55
C GLU A 253 -39.07 -0.54 4.21
N LEU A 254 -38.97 0.22 5.31
CA LEU A 254 -40.14 0.71 6.02
C LEU A 254 -40.93 1.73 5.21
N SER A 255 -40.25 2.64 4.49
CA SER A 255 -40.92 3.65 3.67
C SER A 255 -41.58 3.10 2.40
N ARG A 256 -41.10 1.98 1.85
CA ARG A 256 -41.72 1.36 0.66
C ARG A 256 -43.02 0.63 0.97
N ASN A 257 -43.13 0.01 2.15
CA ASN A 257 -44.29 -0.80 2.49
C ASN A 257 -45.54 0.04 2.83
N GLU A 258 -45.37 1.30 3.22
CA GLU A 258 -46.51 2.18 3.51
C GLU A 258 -47.27 2.60 2.25
N ASP A 259 -46.59 2.74 1.11
CA ASP A 259 -47.23 3.13 -0.16
C ASP A 259 -48.02 1.97 -0.80
N ASP A 260 -47.61 0.72 -0.58
CA ASP A 260 -48.29 -0.47 -1.13
C ASP A 260 -49.49 -0.93 -0.28
N ALA A 261 -49.61 -0.47 0.97
CA ALA A 261 -50.72 -0.82 1.86
C ALA A 261 -52.03 -0.06 1.55
N PHE A 262 -52.00 0.92 0.65
CA PHE A 262 -53.16 1.75 0.25
C PHE A 262 -53.72 1.43 -1.15
N GLN A 263 -53.27 0.35 -1.80
CA GLN A 263 -53.85 -0.16 -3.07
C GLN A 263 -54.72 -1.39 -2.83
#